data_AF-A0A075UV25-F1
#
_entry.id   AF-A0A075UV25-F1
#
_cell.length_a   1.000
_cell.length_b   1.000
_cell.length_c   1.000
_cell.angle_alpha   90.00
_cell.angle_beta   90.00
_cell.angle_gamma   90.00
#
_symmetry.space_group_name_H-M   'P 1'
#
loop_
_entity.id
_entity.type
_entity.pdbx_description
1 polymer ?
#
loop_
_entity_poly.entity_id
_entity_poly.type
_entity_poly.pdbx_seq_one_letter_code
_entity_poly.pdbx_strand_id
1 'polypeptide(L)'
;MSETTLSPTPAPGSPDPADDLVAMRNRIRFYRARAEQLQYALDHRLPIEQAKGILAERYQIDIDAAFELLRSFCRNNNMKIHDVARTLIEQPSEGDRRISC
;
A
#
# COMPACT_ATOMS: atom_id res chain seq x y z
N MET A 1 9.33 18.17 -57.78
CA MET A 1 10.57 17.63 -57.18
C MET A 1 10.14 16.98 -55.87
N SER A 2 10.06 15.66 -55.87
CA SER A 2 9.56 14.88 -54.73
C SER A 2 10.75 14.31 -54.00
N GLU A 3 11.13 14.89 -52.87
CA GLU A 3 12.09 14.26 -51.97
C GLU A 3 11.46 12.98 -51.41
N THR A 4 11.94 11.85 -51.92
CA THR A 4 11.68 10.54 -51.35
C THR A 4 12.50 10.45 -50.08
N THR A 5 11.86 10.60 -48.93
CA THR A 5 12.47 10.34 -47.62
C THR A 5 12.71 8.83 -47.52
N LEU A 6 13.90 8.39 -47.91
CA LEU A 6 14.36 7.03 -47.64
C LEU A 6 14.59 6.92 -46.13
N SER A 7 13.60 6.40 -45.39
CA SER A 7 13.78 6.03 -43.99
C SER A 7 14.94 5.03 -43.90
N PRO A 8 15.92 5.24 -43.00
CA PRO A 8 17.04 4.32 -42.87
C PRO A 8 16.50 2.96 -42.40
N THR A 9 16.75 1.92 -43.19
CA THR A 9 16.47 0.53 -42.78
C THR A 9 17.32 0.23 -41.54
N PRO A 10 16.73 -0.23 -40.43
CA PRO A 10 17.48 -0.55 -39.23
C PRO A 10 18.47 -1.69 -39.50
N ALA A 11 19.66 -1.60 -38.91
CA ALA A 11 20.71 -2.61 -39.05
C ALA A 11 20.22 -3.98 -38.52
N PRO A 12 20.57 -5.09 -39.16
CA PRO A 12 20.19 -6.42 -38.67
C PRO A 12 20.83 -6.66 -37.30
N GLY A 13 19.99 -6.81 -36.26
CA GLY A 13 20.43 -7.07 -34.87
C GLY A 13 20.29 -5.89 -33.90
N SER A 14 19.97 -4.68 -34.35
CA SER A 14 19.44 -3.65 -33.45
C SER A 14 17.96 -3.94 -33.16
N PRO A 15 17.52 -3.98 -31.88
CA PRO A 15 16.11 -4.14 -31.56
C PRO A 15 15.29 -3.05 -32.26
N ASP A 16 14.17 -3.43 -32.87
CA ASP A 16 13.26 -2.48 -33.50
C ASP A 16 12.84 -1.45 -32.44
N PRO A 17 12.96 -0.13 -32.69
CA PRO A 17 12.48 0.88 -31.75
C PRO A 17 11.01 0.65 -31.34
N ALA A 18 10.18 0.01 -32.18
CA ALA A 18 8.83 -0.39 -31.80
C ALA A 18 8.81 -1.46 -30.69
N ASP A 19 9.70 -2.45 -30.73
CA ASP A 19 9.81 -3.51 -29.72
C ASP A 19 10.31 -2.96 -28.38
N ASP A 20 11.25 -2.00 -28.41
CA ASP A 20 11.75 -1.33 -27.21
C ASP A 20 10.66 -0.53 -26.49
N LEU A 21 9.81 0.18 -27.23
CA LEU A 21 8.67 0.92 -26.64
C LEU A 21 7.63 -0.03 -26.04
N VAL A 22 7.36 -1.17 -26.69
CA VAL A 22 6.44 -2.19 -26.17
C VAL A 22 7.01 -2.82 -24.89
N ALA A 23 8.30 -3.15 -24.88
CA ALA A 23 8.99 -3.70 -23.71
C ALA A 23 8.97 -2.71 -22.54
N MET A 24 9.28 -1.43 -22.79
CA MET A 24 9.25 -0.37 -21.79
C MET A 24 7.84 -0.17 -21.21
N ARG A 25 6.82 -0.11 -22.06
CA ARG A 25 5.41 -0.01 -21.65
C ARG A 25 5.03 -1.17 -20.73
N ASN A 26 5.36 -2.40 -21.11
CA ASN A 26 5.02 -3.59 -20.32
C ASN A 26 5.72 -3.56 -18.95
N ARG A 27 6.97 -3.10 -18.92
CA ARG A 27 7.75 -2.97 -17.68
C ARG A 27 7.17 -1.90 -16.74
N ILE A 28 6.74 -0.76 -17.28
CA ILE A 28 6.00 0.26 -16.51
C ILE A 28 4.69 -0.31 -15.95
N ARG A 29 3.91 -1.02 -16.77
CA ARG A 29 2.66 -1.65 -16.32
C ARG A 29 2.90 -2.66 -15.20
N PHE A 30 3.93 -3.49 -15.33
CA PHE A 30 4.30 -4.47 -14.33
C PHE A 30 4.63 -3.81 -12.98
N TYR A 31 5.50 -2.79 -12.97
CA TYR A 31 5.88 -2.12 -11.74
C TYR A 31 4.73 -1.33 -11.11
N ARG A 32 3.85 -0.71 -11.92
CA ARG A 32 2.64 -0.06 -11.40
C ARG A 32 1.71 -1.05 -10.69
N ALA A 33 1.39 -2.17 -11.34
CA ALA A 33 0.55 -3.20 -10.73
C ALA A 33 1.16 -3.74 -9.44
N ARG A 34 2.49 -3.88 -9.39
CA ARG A 34 3.19 -4.30 -8.17
C ARG A 34 3.08 -3.25 -7.07
N ALA A 35 3.31 -1.98 -7.40
CA ALA A 35 3.18 -0.88 -6.43
C ALA A 35 1.76 -0.80 -5.87
N GLU A 36 0.73 -0.95 -6.69
CA GLU A 36 -0.67 -0.97 -6.26
C GLU A 36 -0.97 -2.13 -5.29
N GLN A 37 -0.44 -3.33 -5.55
CA GLN A 37 -0.59 -4.48 -4.64
C GLN A 37 0.08 -4.24 -3.28
N LEU A 38 1.27 -3.62 -3.26
CA LEU A 38 1.95 -3.28 -2.02
C LEU A 38 1.22 -2.17 -1.27
N GLN A 39 0.75 -1.14 -1.98
CA GLN A 39 -0.02 -0.06 -1.39
C GLN A 39 -1.31 -0.57 -0.77
N TYR A 40 -2.03 -1.47 -1.46
CA TYR A 40 -3.20 -2.15 -0.91
C TYR A 40 -2.85 -2.91 0.38
N ALA A 41 -1.77 -3.68 0.39
CA ALA A 41 -1.34 -4.40 1.59
C ALA A 41 -1.03 -3.45 2.77
N LEU A 42 -0.40 -2.30 2.50
CA LEU A 42 -0.12 -1.27 3.50
C LEU A 42 -1.42 -0.63 4.01
N ASP A 43 -2.29 -0.19 3.11
CA ASP A 43 -3.55 0.49 3.42
C ASP A 43 -4.45 -0.37 4.30
N HIS A 44 -4.39 -1.69 4.15
CA HIS A 44 -5.25 -2.61 4.90
C HIS A 44 -4.61 -3.21 6.15
N ARG A 45 -3.30 -3.48 6.15
CA ARG A 45 -2.63 -4.13 7.28
C ARG A 45 -2.10 -3.14 8.30
N LEU A 46 -1.51 -2.03 7.85
CA LEU A 46 -0.85 -1.08 8.75
C LEU A 46 -1.79 -0.50 9.80
N PRO A 47 -3.03 -0.08 9.48
CA PRO A 47 -3.94 0.46 10.48
C PRO A 47 -4.26 -0.53 11.60
N ILE A 48 -4.38 -1.81 11.27
CA ILE A 48 -4.68 -2.87 12.23
C ILE A 48 -3.49 -3.08 13.18
N GLU A 49 -2.26 -3.12 12.66
CA GLU A 49 -1.07 -3.27 13.50
C GLU A 49 -0.86 -2.05 14.42
N GLN A 50 -1.10 -0.84 13.93
CA GLN A 50 -1.05 0.38 14.74
C GLN A 50 -2.12 0.37 15.85
N ALA A 51 -3.36 0.00 15.51
CA ALA A 51 -4.44 -0.11 16.49
C ALA A 51 -4.13 -1.18 17.56
N LYS A 52 -3.54 -2.32 17.18
CA LYS A 52 -3.05 -3.32 18.14
C LYS A 52 -2.00 -2.73 19.10
N GLY A 53 -1.06 -1.94 18.59
CA GLY A 53 -0.06 -1.24 19.42
C GLY A 53 -0.70 -0.28 20.42
N ILE A 54 -1.64 0.55 19.97
CA ILE A 54 -2.39 1.49 20.84
C ILE A 54 -3.15 0.73 21.93
N LEU A 55 -3.83 -0.35 21.58
CA LEU A 55 -4.60 -1.15 22.55
C LEU A 55 -3.69 -1.90 23.52
N ALA A 56 -2.59 -2.47 23.05
CA ALA A 56 -1.61 -3.15 23.90
C ALA A 56 -1.02 -2.19 24.94
N GLU A 57 -0.63 -0.97 24.52
CA GLU A 57 -0.12 0.06 25.41
C GLU A 57 -1.19 0.57 26.39
N ARG A 58 -2.39 0.88 25.90
CA ARG A 58 -3.49 1.41 26.72
C ARG A 58 -3.98 0.43 27.78
N TYR A 59 -4.11 -0.84 27.43
CA TYR A 59 -4.66 -1.87 28.31
C TYR A 59 -3.58 -2.71 29.02
N GLN A 60 -2.30 -2.46 28.74
CA GLN A 60 -1.16 -3.22 29.30
C GLN A 60 -1.30 -4.73 29.04
N ILE A 61 -1.64 -5.08 27.80
CA ILE A 61 -1.82 -6.46 27.33
C ILE A 61 -0.87 -6.75 26.19
N ASP A 62 -0.66 -8.04 25.91
CA ASP A 62 0.12 -8.43 24.74
C ASP A 62 -0.61 -8.11 23.41
N ILE A 63 0.14 -8.18 22.32
CA ILE A 63 -0.31 -7.82 20.97
C ILE A 63 -1.41 -8.76 20.44
N ASP A 64 -1.40 -10.04 20.84
CA ASP A 64 -2.39 -11.02 20.39
C ASP A 64 -3.72 -10.81 21.14
N ALA A 65 -3.66 -10.56 22.46
CA ALA A 65 -4.79 -10.17 23.28
C ALA A 65 -5.42 -8.85 22.80
N ALA A 66 -4.60 -7.87 22.41
CA ALA A 66 -5.08 -6.62 21.81
C ALA A 66 -5.85 -6.85 20.49
N PHE A 67 -5.38 -7.80 19.67
CA PHE A 67 -6.07 -8.15 18.44
C PHE A 67 -7.40 -8.86 18.70
N GLU A 68 -7.45 -9.79 19.64
CA GLU A 68 -8.69 -10.47 20.04
C GLU A 68 -9.71 -9.50 20.66
N LEU A 69 -9.24 -8.52 21.44
CA LEU A 69 -10.06 -7.44 21.97
C LEU A 69 -10.69 -6.63 20.83
N LEU A 70 -9.88 -6.17 19.87
CA LEU A 70 -10.34 -5.45 18.69
C LEU A 70 -11.37 -6.25 17.89
N ARG A 71 -11.10 -7.56 17.68
CA ARG A 71 -11.99 -8.46 16.94
C ARG A 71 -13.32 -8.67 17.65
N SER A 72 -13.28 -8.86 18.97
CA SER A 72 -14.47 -9.02 19.80
C SER A 72 -15.33 -7.76 19.80
N PHE A 73 -14.71 -6.59 19.90
CA PHE A 73 -15.42 -5.31 19.76
C PHE A 73 -16.11 -5.19 18.40
N CYS A 74 -15.39 -5.47 17.30
CA CYS A 74 -15.96 -5.38 15.96
C CYS A 74 -17.13 -6.34 15.75
N ARG A 75 -16.99 -7.59 16.20
CA ARG A 75 -18.05 -8.61 16.12
C ARG A 75 -19.29 -8.22 16.91
N ASN A 76 -19.12 -7.73 18.13
CA ASN A 76 -20.25 -7.35 19.00
C ASN A 76 -20.99 -6.11 18.48
N ASN A 77 -20.32 -5.26 17.72
CA ASN A 77 -20.89 -4.04 17.15
C ASN A 77 -21.21 -4.16 15.64
N ASN A 78 -21.00 -5.34 15.04
CA ASN A 78 -21.16 -5.58 13.60
C ASN A 78 -20.40 -4.57 12.72
N MET A 79 -19.18 -4.23 13.11
CA MET A 79 -18.31 -3.25 12.44
C MET A 79 -17.15 -3.94 11.71
N LYS A 80 -16.61 -3.28 10.68
CA LYS A 80 -15.41 -3.76 10.00
C LYS A 80 -14.18 -3.40 10.82
N ILE A 81 -13.28 -4.37 11.00
CA ILE A 81 -12.06 -4.19 11.80
C ILE A 81 -11.16 -3.06 11.30
N HIS A 82 -11.13 -2.84 9.98
CA HIS A 82 -10.34 -1.78 9.35
C HIS A 82 -10.87 -0.39 9.68
N ASP A 83 -12.19 -0.21 9.66
CA ASP A 83 -12.83 1.07 9.98
C ASP A 83 -12.58 1.43 11.45
N VAL A 84 -12.77 0.46 12.36
CA VAL A 84 -12.51 0.64 13.79
C VAL A 84 -11.03 0.94 14.05
N ALA A 85 -10.11 0.22 13.40
CA ALA A 85 -8.68 0.46 13.54
C ALA A 85 -8.29 1.88 13.11
N ARG A 86 -8.82 2.38 11.98
CA ARG A 86 -8.60 3.76 11.53
C ARG A 86 -9.12 4.77 12.55
N THR A 87 -10.34 4.57 13.05
CA THR A 87 -10.92 5.45 14.07
C THR A 87 -10.08 5.47 15.35
N LEU A 88 -9.49 4.34 15.75
CA LEU A 88 -8.61 4.28 16.94
C LEU A 88 -7.30 5.06 16.75
N ILE A 89 -6.74 5.07 15.53
CA ILE A 89 -5.51 5.80 15.21
C ILE A 89 -5.75 7.31 15.15
N GLU A 90 -6.93 7.72 14.68
CA GLU A 90 -7.31 9.15 14.64
C GLU A 90 -7.59 9.71 16.04
N GLN A 91 -7.81 8.86 17.04
CA GLN A 91 -7.98 9.29 18.42
C GLN A 91 -6.61 9.48 19.10
N PRO A 92 -6.29 10.67 19.63
CA PRO A 92 -5.04 10.89 20.35
C PRO A 92 -4.96 9.93 21.54
N SER A 93 -3.91 9.12 21.55
CA SER A 93 -3.63 8.22 22.67
C SER A 93 -3.09 9.03 23.86
N GLU A 94 -3.22 8.51 25.09
CA GLU A 94 -2.61 9.16 26.25
C GLU A 94 -1.08 9.25 26.13
N GLY A 95 -0.47 8.32 25.39
CA GLY A 95 0.96 8.32 25.06
C GLY A 95 1.39 9.50 24.18
N ASP A 96 0.58 9.90 23.20
CA ASP A 96 0.89 11.06 22.34
C ASP A 96 0.96 12.37 23.13
N ARG A 97 0.15 12.51 24.19
CA ARG A 97 0.18 13.68 25.08
C ARG A 97 1.52 13.83 25.81
N ARG A 98 2.29 12.76 25.97
CA ARG A 98 3.60 12.78 26.65
C ARG A 98 4.76 13.22 25.74
N ILE A 99 4.60 13.13 24.41
CA ILE A 99 5.64 13.51 23.43
C ILE A 99 5.58 15.01 23.08
N SER A 100 4.45 15.66 23.36
CA SER A 100 4.24 17.07 23.01
C SER A 100 4.83 18.09 24.03
N CYS A 101 5.84 17.70 24.82
CA CYS A 101 6.57 18.57 25.76
C CYS A 101 7.98 18.87 25.26
#